data_AF-A0A2R7TB45-F1
#
_entry.id   AF-A0A2R7TB45-F1
#
_cell.length_a   1.000
_cell.length_b   1.000
_cell.length_c   1.000
_cell.angle_alpha   90.00
_cell.angle_beta   90.00
_cell.angle_gamma   90.00
#
_symmetry.space_group_name_H-M   'P 1'
#
loop_
_entity.id
_entity.type
_entity.pdbx_description
1 polymer ?
#
loop_
_entity_poly.entity_id
_entity_poly.type
_entity_poly.pdbx_seq_one_letter_code
_entity_poly.pdbx_strand_id
1 'polypeptide(L)' 'DTQIQFDAVWENRVVERILHNMSLLMERSFGTVQELNRFRKEMAARLTPPAAGTAPA' A
#
# COMPACT_ATOMS: atom_id res chain seq x y z
N ASP A 1 27.20 15.96 -3.19
CA ASP A 1 26.41 14.96 -2.45
C ASP A 1 25.46 15.68 -1.52
N THR A 2 24.24 15.93 -1.99
CA THR A 2 23.17 16.47 -1.15
C THR A 2 22.11 15.39 -1.13
N GLN A 3 22.26 14.48 -0.17
CA GLN A 3 21.24 13.48 0.13
C GLN A 3 19.93 14.22 0.41
N ILE A 4 18.83 13.64 -0.10
CA ILE A 4 17.49 14.06 0.29
C ILE A 4 17.41 13.95 1.82
N GLN A 5 17.21 15.07 2.50
CA GLN A 5 16.80 15.03 3.90
C GLN A 5 15.36 14.53 3.90
N PHE A 6 15.13 13.35 4.50
CA PHE A 6 13.79 12.83 4.75
C PHE A 6 13.19 13.59 5.93
N ASP A 7 12.88 14.86 5.69
CA ASP A 7 12.12 15.69 6.60
C ASP A 7 10.62 15.58 6.31
N ALA A 8 9.78 16.13 7.18
CA ALA A 8 8.33 16.03 7.06
C ALA A 8 7.78 16.56 5.72
N VAL A 9 8.45 17.53 5.07
CA VAL A 9 8.04 18.00 3.75
C VAL A 9 8.28 16.92 2.70
N TRP A 10 9.43 16.24 2.78
CA TRP A 10 9.78 15.17 1.85
C TRP A 10 8.90 13.93 2.04
N GLU A 11 8.55 13.58 3.28
CA GLU A 11 7.62 12.48 3.56
C GLU A 11 6.26 12.70 2.89
N ASN A 12 5.69 13.90 2.99
CA ASN A 12 4.41 14.23 2.34
C ASN A 12 4.49 14.08 0.82
N ARG A 13 5.57 14.57 0.18
CA ARG A 13 5.77 14.43 -1.28
C ARG A 13 5.87 12.97 -1.71
N VAL A 14 6.52 12.14 -0.91
CA VAL A 14 6.63 10.70 -1.18
C VAL A 14 5.27 10.02 -1.04
N VAL A 15 4.53 10.32 0.02
CA VAL A 15 3.19 9.78 0.26
C VAL A 15 2.23 10.15 -0.88
N GLU A 16 2.18 11.42 -1.26
CA GLU A 16 1.35 11.89 -2.38
C GLU A 16 1.68 11.15 -3.67
N ARG A 17 2.97 11.00 -3.99
CA ARG A 17 3.39 10.32 -5.21
C ARG A 17 3.08 8.83 -5.16
N ILE A 18 3.23 8.16 -4.02
CA ILE A 18 2.84 6.74 -3.86
C ILE A 18 1.34 6.58 -4.08
N LEU A 19 0.51 7.39 -3.42
CA LEU A 19 -0.95 7.31 -3.55
C LEU A 19 -1.41 7.56 -4.99
N HIS A 20 -0.81 8.54 -5.67
CA HIS A 20 -1.10 8.82 -7.07
C HIS A 20 -0.73 7.63 -7.99
N ASN A 21 0.50 7.10 -7.88
CA ASN A 21 0.93 5.97 -8.70
C ASN A 21 0.08 4.71 -8.46
N MET A 22 -0.23 4.41 -7.20
CA MET A 22 -1.11 3.29 -6.86
C MET A 22 -2.52 3.50 -7.39
N SER A 23 -3.03 4.73 -7.38
CA SER A 23 -4.34 5.03 -7.94
C SER A 23 -4.40 4.82 -9.45
N LEU A 24 -3.33 5.19 -10.15
CA LEU A 24 -3.18 4.97 -11.59
C LEU A 24 -3.10 3.47 -11.92
N LEU A 25 -2.26 2.72 -11.20
CA LEU A 25 -2.06 1.28 -11.45
C LEU A 25 -3.31 0.44 -11.17
N MET A 26 -4.08 0.81 -10.14
CA MET A 26 -5.24 0.04 -9.69
C MET A 26 -6.57 0.60 -10.21
N GLU A 27 -6.54 1.65 -11.05
CA GLU A 27 -7.71 2.36 -11.58
C GLU A 27 -8.71 2.78 -10.48
N ARG A 28 -8.20 3.08 -9.27
CA ARG A 28 -8.99 3.37 -8.07
C ARG A 28 -8.32 4.46 -7.24
N SER A 29 -9.07 5.48 -6.86
CA SER A 29 -8.54 6.57 -6.03
C SER A 29 -8.19 6.13 -4.60
N PHE A 30 -7.00 6.50 -4.13
CA PHE A 30 -6.58 6.41 -2.72
C PHE A 30 -6.32 7.80 -2.15
N GLY A 31 -7.07 8.21 -1.12
CA GLY A 31 -6.91 9.51 -0.47
C GLY A 31 -5.88 9.49 0.67
N THR A 32 -5.63 8.32 1.25
CA THR A 32 -4.72 8.16 2.39
C THR A 32 -3.91 6.86 2.33
N VAL A 33 -2.77 6.85 3.02
CA VAL A 33 -1.95 5.62 3.20
C VAL A 33 -2.70 4.52 3.94
N GLN A 34 -3.67 4.88 4.77
CA GLN A 34 -4.51 3.92 5.49
C GLN A 34 -5.44 3.17 4.53
N GLU A 35 -6.05 3.88 3.58
CA GLU A 35 -6.86 3.27 2.53
C GLU A 35 -6.02 2.37 1.62
N LEU A 36 -4.82 2.80 1.24
CA LEU A 36 -3.89 1.97 0.47
C LEU A 36 -3.52 0.68 1.24
N ASN A 37 -3.21 0.80 2.54
CA ASN A 37 -2.88 -0.36 3.36
C ASN A 37 -4.07 -1.32 3.53
N ARG A 38 -5.30 -0.79 3.67
CA ARG A 38 -6.52 -1.59 3.70
C ARG A 38 -6.70 -2.34 2.39
N PHE A 39 -6.57 -1.65 1.26
CA PHE A 39 -6.64 -2.27 -0.06
C PHE A 39 -5.59 -3.35 -0.26
N ARG A 40 -4.33 -3.11 0.16
CA ARG A 40 -3.27 -4.13 0.12
C ARG A 40 -3.68 -5.39 0.89
N LYS A 41 -4.24 -5.25 2.09
CA LYS A 41 -4.70 -6.39 2.91
C LYS A 41 -5.86 -7.13 2.26
N GLU A 42 -6.84 -6.39 1.73
CA GLU A 42 -7.99 -6.98 1.01
C GLU A 42 -7.53 -7.74 -0.24
N MET A 43 -6.59 -7.20 -1.01
CA MET A 43 -5.99 -7.88 -2.16
C MET A 43 -5.21 -9.13 -1.76
N ALA A 44 -4.36 -9.04 -0.74
CA ALA A 44 -3.59 -10.19 -0.24
C ALA A 44 -4.52 -11.32 0.25
N ALA A 45 -5.64 -10.97 0.90
CA ALA A 45 -6.64 -11.94 1.33
C ALA A 45 -7.37 -12.62 0.16
N ARG A 46 -7.57 -11.92 -0.97
CA ARG A 46 -8.14 -12.50 -2.19
C ARG A 46 -7.15 -13.37 -2.95
N LEU A 47 -5.87 -13.00 -2.93
CA LEU A 47 -4.78 -13.71 -3.61
C LEU A 47 -4.31 -14.93 -2.84
N THR A 48 -4.43 -14.92 -1.52
CA THR A 48 -4.17 -16.09 -0.68
C THR A 48 -5.35 -17.04 -0.84
N PRO A 49 -5.17 -18.21 -1.48
CA PRO A 49 -6.20 -19.25 -1.44
C PRO A 49 -6.47 -19.55 0.04
N PRO A 50 -7.73 -19.75 0.47
CA PRO A 50 -7.98 -20.17 1.84
C PRO A 50 -7.10 -21.39 2.08
N ALA A 51 -6.13 -21.24 2.99
CA ALA A 51 -5.19 -22.30 3.30
C ALA A 51 -6.03 -23.53 3.64
N ALA A 52 -6.03 -24.51 2.72
CA ALA A 52 -6.67 -25.79 2.94
C ALA A 52 -6.12 -26.32 4.26
N GLY A 53 -7.02 -26.53 5.21
CA GLY A 53 -6.73 -26.63 6.62
C GLY A 53 -5.53 -27.51 6.94
N THR A 54 -4.53 -26.91 7.60
CA THR A 54 -3.65 -27.70 8.47
C THR A 54 -4.43 -27.89 9.77
N ALA A 55 -5.26 -28.94 9.80
CA ALA A 55 -5.80 -29.48 11.04
C ALA A 55 -4.63 -30.15 11.79
N PRO A 56 -4.33 -29.75 13.04
CA PRO A 56 -3.40 -30.52 13.86
C PRO A 56 -4.09 -31.82 14.29
N ALA A 57 -3.34 -32.92 14.17
CA ALA A 57 -3.73 -34.29 14.52
C ALA A 57 -3.85 -34.50 16.04
#